data_AF-A0A447TXZ7-F1
#
_entry.id   AF-A0A447TXZ7-F1
#
_cell.length_a   1.000
_cell.length_b   1.000
_cell.length_c   1.000
_cell.angle_alpha   90.00
_cell.angle_beta   90.00
_cell.angle_gamma   90.00
#
_symmetry.space_group_name_H-M   'P 1'
#
loop_
_entity.id
_entity.type
_entity.pdbx_description
1 polymer ?
#
loop_
_entity_poly.entity_id
_entity_poly.type
_entity_poly.pdbx_seq_one_letter_code
_entity_poly.pdbx_strand_id
1 'polypeptide(L)'
;MTRDAHQAVLTFTLPLAEPQPLSGQTYTFSTFDPSYYVDMHYDQDSDITMPEPLREKCRIQVYTPAPGEETLRFAQSLDKEDAPPEDMDLGKQFAQTVTLQCQ
;
A
#
# COMPACT_ATOMS: atom_id res chain seq x y z
N MET A 1 -2.00 -9.33 17.50
CA MET A 1 -1.05 -8.21 17.63
C MET A 1 0.19 -8.74 18.31
N THR A 2 1.33 -8.67 17.64
CA THR A 2 2.64 -8.98 18.23
C THR A 2 3.41 -7.68 18.44
N ARG A 3 4.52 -7.73 19.19
CA ARG A 3 5.43 -6.59 19.37
C ARG A 3 6.82 -7.02 18.93
N ASP A 4 7.47 -6.17 18.15
CA ASP A 4 8.89 -6.28 17.84
C ASP A 4 9.59 -4.99 18.31
N ALA A 5 10.35 -5.09 19.40
CA ALA A 5 10.88 -3.93 20.12
C ALA A 5 9.83 -2.83 20.37
N HIS A 6 9.96 -1.68 19.69
CA HIS A 6 9.06 -0.53 19.80
C HIS A 6 7.94 -0.53 18.76
N GLN A 7 7.82 -1.58 17.94
CA GLN A 7 6.85 -1.71 16.86
C GLN A 7 5.66 -2.58 17.31
N ALA A 8 4.45 -2.10 17.07
CA ALA A 8 3.25 -2.91 17.13
C ALA A 8 3.05 -3.56 15.76
N VAL A 9 3.02 -4.89 15.71
CA VAL A 9 2.86 -5.65 14.47
C VAL A 9 1.43 -6.17 14.40
N LEU A 10 0.72 -5.72 13.36
CA LEU A 10 -0.64 -6.14 13.03
C LEU A 10 -0.58 -6.98 11.75
N THR A 11 -1.18 -8.16 11.80
CA THR A 11 -1.28 -9.07 10.66
C THR A 11 -2.75 -9.28 10.36
N PHE A 12 -3.11 -9.12 9.09
CA PHE A 12 -4.45 -9.40 8.59
C PHE A 12 -4.34 -10.19 7.28
N THR A 13 -5.38 -10.94 6.98
CA THR A 13 -5.52 -11.71 5.74
C THR A 13 -6.75 -11.21 5.00
N LEU A 14 -6.58 -10.77 3.76
CA LEU A 14 -7.66 -10.33 2.89
C LEU A 14 -7.96 -11.42 1.83
N PRO A 15 -8.89 -12.36 2.09
CA PRO A 15 -9.25 -13.35 1.10
C PRO A 15 -10.06 -12.71 -0.04
N LEU A 16 -9.80 -13.15 -1.27
CA LEU A 16 -10.64 -12.82 -2.41
C LEU A 16 -11.89 -13.70 -2.39
N ALA A 17 -13.03 -13.15 -2.81
CA ALA A 17 -14.31 -13.88 -2.80
C ALA A 17 -14.27 -15.13 -3.70
N GLU A 18 -13.55 -15.05 -4.83
CA GLU A 18 -13.36 -16.13 -5.77
C GLU A 18 -11.89 -16.20 -6.24
N PRO A 19 -11.38 -17.39 -6.62
CA PRO A 19 -10.03 -17.52 -7.16
C PRO A 19 -9.81 -16.67 -8.41
N GLN A 20 -8.71 -15.92 -8.45
CA GLN A 20 -8.37 -15.08 -9.60
C GLN A 20 -7.37 -15.77 -10.54
N PRO A 21 -7.52 -15.63 -11.86
CA PRO A 21 -6.58 -16.23 -12.82
C PRO A 21 -5.24 -15.49 -12.81
N LEU A 22 -4.11 -16.15 -12.54
CA LEU A 22 -2.83 -15.43 -12.45
C LEU A 22 -2.17 -15.17 -13.82
N SER A 23 -2.19 -16.14 -14.73
CA SER A 23 -1.44 -16.04 -16.00
C SER A 23 -2.00 -14.95 -16.90
N GLY A 24 -1.11 -14.09 -17.41
CA GLY A 24 -1.47 -12.99 -18.31
C GLY A 24 -2.10 -11.78 -17.61
N GLN A 25 -2.29 -11.85 -16.29
CA GLN A 25 -2.95 -10.79 -15.54
C GLN A 25 -1.95 -9.85 -14.86
N THR A 26 -2.39 -8.60 -14.70
CA THR A 26 -1.73 -7.59 -13.88
C THR A 26 -2.64 -7.23 -12.72
N TYR A 27 -2.15 -7.38 -11.50
CA TYR A 27 -2.83 -6.96 -10.28
C TYR A 27 -2.13 -5.73 -9.71
N THR A 28 -2.92 -4.83 -9.13
CA THR A 28 -2.39 -3.70 -8.37
C THR A 28 -3.09 -3.59 -7.03
N PHE A 29 -2.34 -3.16 -6.02
CA PHE A 29 -2.92 -2.81 -4.73
C PHE A 29 -2.12 -1.70 -4.05
N SER A 30 -2.80 -1.01 -3.14
CA SER A 30 -2.26 0.05 -2.29
C SER A 30 -2.87 -0.06 -0.90
N THR A 31 -2.11 0.33 0.11
CA THR A 31 -2.56 0.41 1.50
C THR A 31 -2.45 1.86 1.95
N PHE A 32 -3.56 2.43 2.40
CA PHE A 32 -3.61 3.81 2.88
C PHE A 32 -4.76 4.00 3.86
N ASP A 33 -4.65 5.03 4.70
CA ASP A 33 -5.77 5.60 5.42
C ASP A 33 -6.48 6.62 4.51
N PRO A 34 -7.82 6.57 4.35
CA PRO A 34 -8.52 7.47 3.43
C PRO A 34 -8.49 8.93 3.89
N SER A 35 -8.39 9.17 5.20
CA SER A 35 -8.61 10.48 5.82
C SER A 35 -7.31 11.17 6.19
N TYR A 36 -6.30 10.42 6.65
CA TYR A 36 -5.02 10.98 7.08
C TYR A 36 -3.85 10.52 6.21
N TYR A 37 -2.79 11.33 6.20
CA TYR A 37 -1.50 10.84 5.74
C TYR A 37 -0.85 9.99 6.85
N VAL A 38 -0.77 8.69 6.60
CA VAL A 38 0.04 7.73 7.36
C VAL A 38 1.02 7.09 6.38
N ASP A 39 2.31 7.10 6.71
CA ASP A 39 3.34 6.52 5.86
C ASP A 39 3.29 4.98 5.92
N MET A 40 2.46 4.40 5.05
CA MET A 40 2.37 2.94 4.83
C MET A 40 3.28 2.57 3.66
N HIS A 41 4.42 1.97 3.99
CA HIS A 41 5.55 1.91 3.08
C HIS A 41 6.23 0.52 3.06
N TYR A 42 6.68 0.13 1.88
CA TYR A 42 7.57 -0.99 1.56
C TYR A 42 8.95 -0.41 1.21
N ASP A 43 10.00 -0.85 1.91
CA ASP A 43 11.38 -0.43 1.68
C ASP A 43 11.88 -0.88 0.31
N GLN A 44 11.48 -2.09 -0.10
CA GLN A 44 11.92 -2.71 -1.34
C GLN A 44 10.90 -3.69 -1.90
N ASP A 45 10.99 -3.98 -3.21
CA ASP A 45 10.10 -4.92 -3.90
C ASP A 45 10.05 -6.31 -3.21
N SER A 46 11.13 -6.74 -2.55
CA SER A 46 11.20 -8.05 -1.90
C SER A 46 10.50 -8.12 -0.54
N ASP A 47 10.00 -7.01 0.00
CA ASP A 47 9.16 -7.01 1.20
C ASP A 47 7.81 -7.69 0.91
N ILE A 48 7.44 -7.75 -0.37
CA ILE A 48 6.29 -8.52 -0.85
C ILE A 48 6.77 -9.92 -1.23
N THR A 49 6.30 -10.92 -0.48
CA THR A 49 6.67 -12.31 -0.70
C THR A 49 5.62 -13.08 -1.49
N MET A 50 6.05 -14.02 -2.32
CA MET A 50 5.18 -14.96 -3.03
C MET A 50 5.49 -16.41 -2.66
N PRO A 51 4.49 -17.31 -2.73
CA PRO A 51 4.72 -18.75 -2.71
C PRO A 51 5.75 -19.15 -3.78
N GLU A 52 6.60 -20.13 -3.44
CA GLU A 52 7.73 -20.56 -4.26
C GLU A 52 7.41 -20.83 -5.74
N PRO A 53 6.30 -21.51 -6.10
CA PRO A 53 5.95 -21.77 -7.51
C PRO A 53 5.64 -20.51 -8.34
N LEU A 54 5.35 -19.38 -7.69
CA LEU A 54 4.98 -18.13 -8.35
C LEU A 54 6.15 -17.16 -8.48
N ARG A 55 7.21 -17.30 -7.67
CA ARG A 55 8.36 -16.37 -7.66
C ARG A 55 9.05 -16.24 -9.02
N GLU A 56 9.12 -17.33 -9.78
CA GLU A 56 9.75 -17.33 -11.12
C GLU A 56 8.81 -16.88 -12.24
N LYS A 57 7.50 -16.88 -11.96
CA LYS A 57 6.44 -16.59 -12.95
C LYS A 57 5.85 -15.21 -12.80
N CYS A 58 6.08 -14.58 -11.66
CA CYS A 58 5.50 -13.31 -11.29
C CYS A 58 6.58 -12.28 -11.00
N ARG A 59 6.41 -11.08 -11.55
CA ARG A 59 7.23 -9.92 -11.25
C ARG A 59 6.46 -8.99 -10.32
N ILE A 60 7.14 -8.50 -9.29
CA ILE A 60 6.65 -7.48 -8.38
C ILE A 60 7.39 -6.17 -8.68
N GLN A 61 6.67 -5.06 -8.58
CA GLN A 61 7.25 -3.72 -8.61
C GLN A 61 6.49 -2.83 -7.64
N VAL A 62 7.21 -2.10 -6.78
CA VAL A 62 6.67 -1.06 -5.92
C VAL A 62 6.94 0.30 -6.54
N TYR A 63 5.89 1.10 -6.70
CA TYR A 63 5.98 2.49 -7.11
C TYR A 63 5.64 3.41 -5.94
N THR A 64 6.55 4.34 -5.62
CA THR A 64 6.31 5.39 -4.63
C THR A 64 5.87 6.67 -5.33
N PRO A 65 4.68 7.21 -5.04
CA PRO A 65 4.25 8.46 -5.63
C PRO A 65 5.06 9.64 -5.10
N ALA A 66 5.14 10.71 -5.90
CA ALA A 66 5.69 12.00 -5.49
C ALA A 66 4.57 13.06 -5.55
N PRO A 67 3.84 13.28 -4.44
CA PRO A 67 2.80 14.30 -4.37
C PRO A 67 3.35 15.71 -4.61
N GLY A 68 2.52 16.61 -5.12
CA GLY A 68 2.89 18.00 -5.33
C GLY A 68 3.07 18.78 -4.03
N GLU A 69 3.79 19.91 -4.08
CA GLU A 69 4.06 20.76 -2.92
C GLU A 69 2.80 21.28 -2.21
N GLU A 70 1.71 21.48 -2.95
CA GLU A 70 0.42 21.89 -2.37
C GLU A 70 -0.20 20.78 -1.52
N THR A 71 -0.26 19.54 -2.04
CA THR A 71 -0.72 18.37 -1.29
C THR A 71 0.13 18.15 -0.03
N LEU A 72 1.45 18.29 -0.14
CA LEU A 72 2.36 18.19 1.00
C LEU A 72 2.08 19.23 2.07
N ARG A 73 1.91 20.51 1.68
CA ARG A 73 1.57 21.59 2.61
C ARG A 73 0.21 21.37 3.27
N PHE A 74 -0.78 20.92 2.50
CA PHE A 74 -2.09 20.58 3.04
C PHE A 74 -1.99 19.46 4.07
N ALA A 75 -1.34 18.34 3.74
CA ALA A 75 -1.16 17.22 4.65
C ALA A 75 -0.43 17.61 5.95
N GLN A 76 0.55 18.53 5.88
CA GLN A 76 1.26 19.05 7.06
C GLN A 76 0.43 20.03 7.90
N SER A 77 -0.59 20.66 7.31
CA SER A 77 -1.44 21.64 7.99
C SER A 77 -2.53 20.98 8.84
N LEU A 78 -2.84 19.71 8.58
CA LEU A 78 -3.86 18.96 9.31
C LEU A 78 -3.31 18.62 10.70
N ASP A 79 -3.92 19.20 11.75
CA ASP A 79 -3.66 18.77 13.13
C ASP A 79 -4.43 17.47 13.41
N LYS A 80 -4.09 16.77 14.49
CA LYS A 80 -4.69 15.48 14.88
C LYS A 80 -6.21 15.52 15.09
N GLU A 81 -6.78 16.71 15.29
CA GLU A 81 -8.23 16.91 15.47
C GLU A 81 -8.96 17.29 14.17
N ASP A 82 -8.22 17.62 13.11
CA ASP A 82 -8.76 18.07 11.82
C ASP A 82 -8.53 17.00 10.75
N ALA A 83 -9.35 15.94 10.76
CA ALA A 83 -9.43 15.04 9.60
C ALA A 83 -10.07 15.80 8.44
N PRO A 84 -9.46 15.82 7.24
CA PRO A 84 -10.17 16.24 6.06
C PRO A 84 -11.32 15.25 5.80
N PRO A 85 -12.38 15.69 5.10
CA PRO A 85 -13.41 14.79 4.60
C PRO A 85 -12.83 13.59 3.84
N GLU A 86 -13.36 12.37 4.07
CA GLU A 86 -12.83 11.13 3.49
C GLU A 86 -12.86 11.12 1.94
N ASP A 87 -13.77 11.90 1.34
CA ASP A 87 -13.89 12.04 -0.12
C ASP A 87 -12.71 12.75 -0.78
N MET A 88 -11.81 13.35 0.02
CA MET A 88 -10.55 13.91 -0.48
C MET A 88 -9.49 12.85 -0.81
N ASP A 89 -9.65 11.60 -0.34
CA ASP A 89 -8.73 10.47 -0.59
C ASP A 89 -7.26 10.88 -0.32
N LEU A 90 -7.00 11.65 0.74
CA LEU A 90 -5.70 12.30 0.92
C LEU A 90 -4.58 11.27 0.98
N GLY A 91 -4.73 10.23 1.80
CA GLY A 91 -3.72 9.18 1.94
C GLY A 91 -3.42 8.44 0.63
N LYS A 92 -4.40 8.34 -0.28
CA LYS A 92 -4.21 7.74 -1.61
C LYS A 92 -3.18 8.48 -2.46
N GLN A 93 -3.05 9.80 -2.29
CA GLN A 93 -2.06 10.59 -3.03
C GLN A 93 -0.62 10.23 -2.63
N PHE A 94 -0.43 9.68 -1.44
CA PHE A 94 0.87 9.25 -0.90
C PHE A 94 1.08 7.73 -0.95
N ALA A 95 0.03 6.96 -1.25
CA ALA A 95 0.05 5.52 -1.18
C ALA A 95 0.96 4.91 -2.25
N GLN A 96 1.89 4.05 -1.82
CA GLN A 96 2.64 3.22 -2.76
C GLN A 96 1.69 2.30 -3.54
N THR A 97 2.02 2.08 -4.81
CA THR A 97 1.30 1.12 -5.66
C THR A 97 2.18 -0.09 -5.89
N VAL A 98 1.71 -1.25 -5.44
CA VAL A 98 2.32 -2.54 -5.77
C VAL A 98 1.71 -3.05 -7.06
N THR A 99 2.55 -3.41 -8.02
CA THR A 99 2.15 -4.06 -9.27
C THR A 99 2.67 -5.48 -9.30
N LEU A 100 1.77 -6.43 -9.58
CA LEU A 100 2.06 -7.84 -9.76
C LEU A 100 1.73 -8.24 -11.19
N GLN A 101 2.72 -8.76 -11.93
CA GLN A 101 2.54 -9.25 -13.29
C GLN A 101 2.97 -10.70 -13.38
N CYS A 102 2.05 -11.60 -13.70
CA CYS A 102 2.34 -13.04 -13.79
C CYS A 102 2.18 -13.56 -15.22
N GLN A 103 3.13 -14.39 -15.67
CA GLN A 103 3.15 -15.02 -16.99
C GLN A 103 2.97 -16.54 -16.87
#